data_AF-A0A3D3T551-F1
#
_entry.id   AF-A0A3D3T551-F1
#
_cell.length_a   1.000
_cell.length_b   1.000
_cell.length_c   1.000
_cell.angle_alpha   90.00
_cell.angle_beta   90.00
_cell.angle_gamma   90.00
#
_symmetry.space_group_name_H-M   'P 1'
#
loop_
_entity.id
_entity.type
_entity.pdbx_description
1 polymer ?
#
loop_
_entity_poly.entity_id
_entity_poly.type
_entity_poly.pdbx_seq_one_letter_code
_entity_poly.pdbx_strand_id
1 'polypeptide(L)'
;MMRLSGTPKPAVLLGRFCVRAGCRADMNDGAVSSEQANGVPPWYRQFWPWFLIALPASIIVASFFMLYLAVNNSDTLVSDNYYRDGLAINKVLTQDLRAAELAMAARVEFADQKGLRIELSGREPLPSSLTLRLSHPTNASGDRDFLLPASGPGLYSASIETLAPHRYYLRLLPGGVRGDEEAKAVAWRLNGEIDLAKSARVALMPINGPSGSHQDSAGQ
;
A
#
# COMPACT_ATOMS: atom_id res chain seq x y z
N MET A 1 -61.03 27.28 -7.19
CA MET A 1 -61.52 28.65 -6.91
C MET A 1 -61.00 29.06 -5.54
N MET A 2 -60.11 30.06 -5.54
CA MET A 2 -59.34 30.59 -4.43
C MET A 2 -60.20 31.50 -3.54
N ARG A 3 -60.10 31.39 -2.21
CA ARG A 3 -60.47 32.49 -1.29
C ARG A 3 -59.23 32.89 -0.49
N LEU A 4 -58.71 34.06 -0.87
CA LEU A 4 -57.63 34.79 -0.23
C LEU A 4 -58.18 35.45 1.05
N SER A 5 -57.66 35.11 2.23
CA SER A 5 -57.87 35.87 3.45
C SER A 5 -56.67 36.78 3.69
N GLY A 6 -56.81 38.05 3.30
CA GLY A 6 -55.87 39.10 3.67
C GLY A 6 -56.05 39.47 5.14
N THR A 7 -54.97 39.39 5.92
CA THR A 7 -54.93 39.91 7.28
C THR A 7 -54.46 41.38 7.28
N PRO A 8 -55.04 42.24 8.14
CA PRO A 8 -54.77 43.67 8.12
C PRO A 8 -53.48 44.06 8.87
N LYS A 9 -52.72 45.00 8.29
CA LYS A 9 -51.66 45.78 8.97
C LYS A 9 -52.30 46.78 9.95
N PRO A 10 -51.75 46.99 11.16
CA PRO A 10 -51.96 48.25 11.87
C PRO A 10 -50.83 49.23 11.58
N ALA A 11 -51.25 50.37 11.04
CA ALA A 11 -50.45 51.56 10.81
C ALA A 11 -50.06 52.25 12.12
N VAL A 12 -48.88 52.84 12.08
CA VAL A 12 -48.26 53.66 13.11
C VAL A 12 -48.73 55.12 12.97
N LEU A 13 -48.65 55.85 14.10
CA LEU A 13 -48.61 57.32 14.26
C LEU A 13 -49.95 58.08 14.33
N LEU A 14 -50.27 58.65 15.50
CA LEU A 14 -50.01 60.06 15.85
C LEU A 14 -50.91 60.50 17.03
N GLY A 15 -50.28 61.11 18.02
CA GLY A 15 -50.95 61.65 19.19
C GLY A 15 -51.85 62.84 18.90
N ARG A 16 -52.85 63.03 19.76
CA ARG A 16 -53.53 64.30 19.99
C ARG A 16 -54.12 64.36 21.40
N PHE A 17 -53.50 65.21 22.22
CA PHE A 17 -54.11 66.20 23.11
C PHE A 17 -55.36 65.86 23.94
N CYS A 18 -55.08 65.57 25.22
CA CYS A 18 -55.66 66.12 26.47
C CYS A 18 -56.90 67.04 26.40
N VAL A 19 -57.99 66.68 27.11
CA VAL A 19 -58.86 67.60 27.88
C VAL A 19 -59.48 66.89 29.11
N ARG A 20 -59.02 67.31 30.31
CA ARG A 20 -59.73 67.62 31.59
C ARG A 20 -60.88 66.72 32.11
N ALA A 21 -60.69 66.08 33.27
CA ALA A 21 -61.28 66.45 34.59
C ALA A 21 -61.31 65.26 35.58
N GLY A 22 -60.81 65.47 36.82
CA GLY A 22 -61.11 64.61 37.98
C GLY A 22 -59.89 64.16 38.79
N CYS A 23 -59.53 64.91 39.83
CA CYS A 23 -58.60 64.46 40.87
C CYS A 23 -59.27 63.42 41.78
N ARG A 24 -58.60 62.29 42.05
CA ARG A 24 -58.47 61.77 43.43
C ARG A 24 -57.32 60.77 43.52
N ALA A 25 -56.41 61.04 44.46
CA ALA A 25 -55.40 60.10 44.91
C ALA A 25 -56.08 58.90 45.59
N ASP A 26 -55.64 57.70 45.25
CA ASP A 26 -55.65 56.59 46.20
C ASP A 26 -54.35 55.78 46.04
N MET A 27 -53.76 55.52 47.21
CA MET A 27 -52.55 54.72 47.43
C MET A 27 -52.80 53.30 46.90
N ASN A 28 -51.93 52.76 46.07
CA ASN A 28 -50.89 51.81 46.49
C ASN A 28 -51.40 50.66 47.37
N ASP A 29 -51.77 49.54 46.75
CA ASP A 29 -51.45 48.20 47.24
C ASP A 29 -51.21 47.28 46.05
N GLY A 30 -49.92 47.01 45.82
CA GLY A 30 -49.44 46.12 44.79
C GLY A 30 -49.77 44.66 45.13
N ALA A 31 -50.54 44.03 44.26
CA ALA A 31 -50.44 42.60 44.02
C ALA A 31 -49.87 42.40 42.62
N VAL A 32 -48.62 42.82 42.42
CA VAL A 32 -47.81 42.29 41.32
C VAL A 32 -47.53 40.85 41.69
N SER A 33 -48.28 39.93 41.09
CA SER A 33 -47.91 38.52 41.09
C SER A 33 -46.46 38.45 40.64
N SER A 34 -45.58 37.97 41.53
CA SER A 34 -44.19 37.75 41.23
C SER A 34 -44.10 36.71 40.12
N GLU A 35 -43.99 37.19 38.89
CA GLU A 35 -43.55 36.39 37.76
C GLU A 35 -42.15 35.91 38.16
N GLN A 36 -42.06 34.65 38.57
CA GLN A 36 -40.81 33.98 38.91
C GLN A 36 -39.95 34.07 37.65
N ALA A 37 -39.03 35.03 37.61
CA ALA A 37 -37.95 35.06 36.64
C ALA A 37 -37.00 33.90 36.99
N ASN A 38 -37.44 32.68 36.68
CA ASN A 38 -36.58 31.51 36.64
C ASN A 38 -35.53 31.82 35.58
N GLY A 39 -34.37 32.29 36.03
CA GLY A 39 -33.22 32.55 35.17
C GLY A 39 -32.91 31.27 34.41
N VAL A 40 -33.14 31.29 33.10
CA VAL A 40 -32.83 30.16 32.22
C VAL A 40 -31.33 29.88 32.39
N PRO A 41 -30.95 28.69 32.89
CA PRO A 41 -29.55 28.39 33.11
C PRO A 41 -28.80 28.45 31.76
N PRO A 42 -27.57 28.97 31.73
CA PRO A 42 -26.83 29.16 30.49
C PRO A 42 -26.77 27.87 29.67
N TRP A 43 -27.04 27.96 28.38
CA TRP A 43 -27.23 26.82 27.47
C TRP A 43 -26.06 25.82 27.46
N TYR A 44 -24.83 26.29 27.65
CA TYR A 44 -23.62 25.46 27.68
C TYR A 44 -23.51 24.55 28.92
N ARG A 45 -24.29 24.81 29.98
CA ARG A 45 -24.32 23.98 31.20
C ARG A 45 -25.31 22.81 31.11
N GLN A 46 -26.12 22.77 30.07
CA GLN A 46 -27.14 21.75 29.89
C GLN A 46 -26.56 20.55 29.11
N PHE A 47 -26.97 19.32 29.44
CA PHE A 47 -26.45 18.09 28.81
C PHE A 47 -26.88 17.96 27.33
N TRP A 48 -28.11 18.39 27.01
CA TRP A 48 -28.73 18.20 25.70
C TRP A 48 -27.95 18.76 24.51
N PRO A 49 -27.43 20.01 24.54
CA PRO A 49 -26.62 20.55 23.46
C PRO A 49 -25.34 19.74 23.18
N TRP A 50 -24.66 19.27 24.22
CA TRP A 50 -23.44 18.47 24.06
C TRP A 50 -23.73 17.10 23.43
N PHE A 51 -24.85 16.46 23.76
CA PHE A 51 -25.24 15.20 23.14
C PHE A 51 -25.53 15.35 21.63
N LEU A 52 -26.24 16.42 21.25
CA LEU A 52 -26.55 16.72 19.84
C LEU A 52 -25.30 17.05 19.01
N ILE A 53 -24.26 17.63 19.63
CA ILE A 53 -22.96 17.92 18.98
C ILE A 53 -22.06 16.68 18.95
N ALA A 54 -22.08 15.86 20.02
CA ALA A 54 -21.24 14.67 20.13
C ALA A 54 -21.55 13.63 19.04
N LEU A 55 -22.82 13.51 18.65
CA LEU A 55 -23.24 12.55 17.63
C LEU A 55 -22.58 12.81 16.25
N PRO A 56 -22.72 13.99 15.63
CA PRO A 56 -21.99 14.30 14.39
C PRO A 56 -20.48 14.38 14.59
N ALA A 57 -19.98 14.87 15.73
CA ALA A 57 -18.54 14.89 16.02
C ALA A 57 -17.93 13.48 16.04
N SER A 58 -18.65 12.49 16.57
CA SER A 58 -18.17 11.11 16.61
C SER A 58 -17.95 10.51 15.21
N ILE A 59 -18.82 10.86 14.25
CA ILE A 59 -18.72 10.39 12.86
C ILE A 59 -17.51 11.01 12.17
N ILE A 60 -17.23 12.28 12.42
CA ILE A 60 -16.05 12.97 11.89
C ILE A 60 -14.77 12.30 12.42
N VAL A 61 -14.70 12.04 13.73
CA VAL A 61 -13.55 11.35 14.35
C VAL A 61 -13.39 9.93 13.80
N ALA A 62 -14.48 9.17 13.67
CA ALA A 62 -14.45 7.83 13.10
C ALA A 62 -13.97 7.84 11.64
N SER A 63 -14.39 8.84 10.85
CA SER A 63 -13.96 8.99 9.45
C SER A 63 -12.46 9.26 9.35
N PHE A 64 -11.93 10.16 10.20
CA PHE A 64 -10.49 10.40 10.26
C PHE A 64 -9.70 9.20 10.77
N PHE A 65 -10.24 8.47 11.74
CA PHE A 65 -9.61 7.24 12.23
C PHE A 65 -9.56 6.16 11.14
N MET A 66 -10.65 6.01 10.37
CA MET A 66 -10.70 5.08 9.26
C MET A 66 -9.77 5.50 8.10
N LEU A 67 -9.67 6.80 7.83
CA LEU A 67 -8.69 7.35 6.88
C LEU A 67 -7.26 7.12 7.36
N TYR A 68 -6.98 7.31 8.65
CA TYR A 68 -5.68 7.06 9.24
C TYR A 68 -5.31 5.57 9.11
N LEU A 69 -6.23 4.66 9.42
CA LEU A 69 -6.03 3.23 9.19
C LEU A 69 -5.80 2.92 7.71
N ALA A 70 -6.54 3.55 6.80
CA ALA A 70 -6.40 3.31 5.36
C ALA A 70 -5.05 3.82 4.81
N VAL A 71 -4.55 4.96 5.28
CA VAL A 71 -3.23 5.49 4.87
C VAL A 71 -2.08 4.75 5.53
N ASN A 72 -2.25 4.31 6.77
CA ASN A 72 -1.19 3.64 7.52
C ASN A 72 -1.15 2.11 7.28
N ASN A 73 -2.26 1.50 6.85
CA ASN A 73 -2.35 0.08 6.43
C ASN A 73 -2.62 -0.08 4.93
N SER A 74 -2.38 0.96 4.10
CA SER A 74 -2.33 0.73 2.66
C SER A 74 -1.08 -0.07 2.35
N ASP A 75 -1.23 -1.38 2.24
CA ASP A 75 -0.41 -2.16 1.30
C ASP A 75 -0.42 -1.39 -0.02
N THR A 76 0.75 -0.92 -0.44
CA THR A 76 0.97 -0.09 -1.63
C THR A 76 0.83 -0.93 -2.92
N LEU A 77 -0.28 -1.65 -3.06
CA LEU A 77 -0.53 -2.60 -4.13
C LEU A 77 -1.83 -2.35 -4.91
N VAL A 78 -2.21 -1.09 -5.18
CA VAL A 78 -3.15 -0.81 -6.28
C VAL A 78 -2.73 0.43 -7.08
N SER A 79 -2.10 0.13 -8.21
CA SER A 79 -2.39 0.68 -9.53
C SER A 79 -1.99 2.13 -9.87
N ASP A 80 -0.68 2.34 -10.03
CA ASP A 80 -0.15 3.00 -11.23
C ASP A 80 0.54 2.01 -12.20
N ASN A 81 0.87 0.79 -11.72
CA ASN A 81 1.60 -0.21 -12.50
C ASN A 81 0.74 -1.04 -13.46
N TYR A 82 -0.58 -1.08 -13.33
CA TYR A 82 -1.43 -1.96 -14.16
C TYR A 82 -1.34 -1.64 -15.67
N TYR A 83 -1.14 -0.37 -16.03
CA TYR A 83 -0.90 0.02 -17.44
C TYR A 83 0.53 -0.27 -17.92
N ARG A 84 1.48 -0.39 -16.98
CA ARG A 84 2.89 -0.74 -17.25
C ARG A 84 3.10 -2.25 -17.32
N ASP A 85 2.22 -3.06 -16.72
CA ASP A 85 2.34 -4.52 -16.68
C ASP A 85 2.29 -5.15 -18.08
N GLY A 86 1.46 -4.63 -18.99
CA GLY A 86 1.44 -5.06 -20.40
C GLY A 86 2.76 -4.78 -21.14
N LEU A 87 3.51 -3.75 -20.76
CA LEU A 87 4.84 -3.45 -21.30
C LEU A 87 5.95 -4.27 -20.59
N ALA A 88 5.78 -4.52 -19.29
CA ALA A 88 6.72 -5.28 -18.48
C ALA A 88 6.77 -6.77 -18.89
N ILE A 89 5.63 -7.37 -19.28
CA ILE A 89 5.60 -8.72 -19.83
C ILE A 89 6.44 -8.83 -21.11
N ASN A 90 6.35 -7.84 -22.02
CA ASN A 90 7.16 -7.83 -23.24
C ASN A 90 8.66 -7.75 -22.92
N LYS A 91 9.06 -6.91 -21.95
CA LYS A 91 10.46 -6.80 -21.52
C LYS A 91 10.97 -8.11 -20.93
N VAL A 92 10.18 -8.71 -20.04
CA VAL A 92 10.47 -10.00 -19.40
C VAL A 92 10.64 -11.10 -20.46
N LEU A 93 9.73 -11.17 -21.44
CA LEU A 93 9.81 -12.14 -22.53
C LEU A 93 11.07 -11.92 -23.38
N THR A 94 11.40 -10.67 -23.68
CA THR A 94 12.61 -10.31 -24.45
C THR A 94 13.89 -10.76 -23.73
N GLN A 95 13.95 -10.62 -22.40
CA GLN A 95 15.10 -11.09 -21.59
C GLN A 95 15.27 -12.61 -21.66
N ASP A 96 14.18 -13.37 -21.57
CA ASP A 96 14.21 -14.83 -21.66
C ASP A 96 14.59 -15.30 -23.07
N LEU A 97 14.09 -14.62 -24.11
CA LEU A 97 14.46 -14.88 -25.50
C LEU A 97 15.95 -14.59 -25.73
N ARG A 98 16.47 -13.48 -25.20
CA ARG A 98 17.89 -13.15 -25.32
C ARG A 98 18.78 -14.18 -24.62
N ALA A 99 18.39 -14.62 -23.42
CA ALA A 99 19.09 -15.70 -22.74
C ALA A 99 19.11 -17.00 -23.57
N ALA A 100 18.00 -17.34 -24.24
CA ALA A 100 17.91 -18.49 -25.11
C ALA A 100 18.75 -18.35 -26.41
N GLU A 101 18.71 -17.18 -27.07
CA GLU A 101 19.56 -16.86 -28.25
C GLU A 101 21.04 -17.03 -27.94
N LEU A 102 21.45 -16.61 -26.74
CA LEU A 102 22.82 -16.65 -26.27
C LEU A 102 23.22 -18.02 -25.71
N ALA A 103 22.30 -19.00 -25.72
CA ALA A 103 22.46 -20.33 -25.13
C ALA A 103 23.00 -20.27 -23.69
N MET A 104 22.48 -19.31 -22.91
CA MET A 104 22.93 -19.05 -21.55
C MET A 104 22.43 -20.16 -20.63
N ALA A 105 23.35 -20.74 -19.86
CA ALA A 105 23.03 -21.69 -18.81
C ALA A 105 23.95 -21.46 -17.62
N ALA A 106 23.40 -21.51 -16.42
CA ALA A 106 24.17 -21.38 -15.19
C ALA A 106 23.99 -22.60 -14.30
N ARG A 107 25.05 -23.00 -13.61
CA ARG A 107 25.01 -24.01 -12.56
C ARG A 107 25.34 -23.34 -11.25
N VAL A 108 24.40 -23.39 -10.30
CA VAL A 108 24.54 -22.82 -8.97
C VAL A 108 24.80 -23.94 -7.98
N GLU A 109 25.80 -23.73 -7.13
CA GLU A 109 26.20 -24.64 -6.06
C GLU A 109 26.30 -23.86 -4.74
N PHE A 110 25.57 -24.32 -3.73
CA PHE A 110 25.64 -23.84 -2.37
C PHE A 110 26.61 -24.73 -1.59
N ALA A 111 27.85 -24.27 -1.40
CA ALA A 111 28.87 -24.98 -0.64
C ALA A 111 28.73 -24.65 0.86
N ASP A 112 28.56 -25.69 1.69
CA ASP A 112 28.61 -25.60 3.16
C ASP A 112 27.69 -24.53 3.79
N GLN A 113 26.57 -24.20 3.14
CA GLN A 113 25.60 -23.16 3.54
C GLN A 113 26.20 -21.75 3.77
N LYS A 114 27.45 -21.52 3.38
CA LYS A 114 28.18 -20.26 3.58
C LYS A 114 28.91 -19.79 2.33
N GLY A 115 29.08 -20.68 1.35
CA GLY A 115 29.67 -20.37 0.05
C GLY A 115 28.63 -20.57 -1.05
N LEU A 116 28.68 -19.67 -2.02
CA LEU A 116 27.90 -19.74 -3.24
C LEU A 116 28.86 -19.73 -4.42
N ARG A 117 28.76 -20.73 -5.29
CA ARG A 117 29.52 -20.82 -6.53
C ARG A 117 28.56 -20.90 -7.70
N ILE A 118 28.81 -20.10 -8.72
CA ILE A 118 28.03 -20.10 -9.96
C ILE A 118 28.99 -20.29 -11.13
N GLU A 119 28.68 -21.28 -11.96
CA GLU A 119 29.33 -21.52 -13.24
C GLU A 119 28.36 -21.05 -14.34
N LEU A 120 28.70 -19.98 -15.06
CA LEU A 120 27.91 -19.43 -16.16
C LEU A 120 28.56 -19.80 -17.49
N SER A 121 27.75 -20.28 -18.41
CA SER A 121 28.13 -20.64 -19.79
C SER A 121 27.24 -19.91 -20.78
N GLY A 122 27.82 -19.47 -21.91
CA GLY A 122 27.11 -18.74 -22.95
C GLY A 122 28.00 -18.39 -24.14
N ARG A 123 27.39 -17.91 -25.23
CA ARG A 123 28.10 -17.57 -26.49
C ARG A 123 28.68 -16.15 -26.54
N GLU A 124 28.29 -15.28 -25.61
CA GLU A 124 28.75 -13.89 -25.51
C GLU A 124 29.75 -13.70 -24.35
N PRO A 125 30.54 -12.60 -24.35
CA PRO A 125 31.43 -12.28 -23.25
C PRO A 125 30.66 -12.19 -21.93
N LEU A 126 31.15 -12.94 -20.95
CA LEU A 126 30.51 -13.09 -19.65
C LEU A 126 30.72 -11.82 -18.82
N PRO A 127 29.70 -11.35 -18.09
CA PRO A 127 29.77 -10.10 -17.33
C PRO A 127 30.78 -10.21 -16.18
N SER A 128 31.35 -9.08 -15.74
CA SER A 128 32.31 -9.06 -14.61
C SER A 128 31.66 -9.32 -13.24
N SER A 129 30.34 -9.16 -13.13
CA SER A 129 29.57 -9.47 -11.94
C SER A 129 28.19 -10.01 -12.31
N LEU A 130 27.59 -10.74 -11.37
CA LEU A 130 26.23 -11.26 -11.44
C LEU A 130 25.48 -10.91 -10.16
N THR A 131 24.17 -10.70 -10.26
CA THR A 131 23.29 -10.64 -9.10
C THR A 131 22.45 -11.92 -9.07
N LEU A 132 22.52 -12.67 -7.97
CA LEU A 132 21.61 -13.77 -7.67
C LEU A 132 20.55 -13.30 -6.67
N ARG A 133 19.29 -13.30 -7.09
CA ARG A 133 18.13 -13.02 -6.24
C ARG A 133 17.49 -14.33 -5.81
N LEU A 134 17.35 -14.52 -4.49
CA LEU A 134 16.59 -15.60 -3.88
C LEU A 134 15.28 -15.01 -3.39
N SER A 135 14.16 -15.53 -3.91
CA SER A 135 12.83 -15.16 -3.46
C SER A 135 12.15 -16.28 -2.69
N HIS A 136 11.60 -15.95 -1.52
CA HIS A 136 10.89 -16.90 -0.66
C HIS A 136 9.41 -16.99 -1.10
N PRO A 137 8.80 -18.19 -1.15
CA PRO A 137 7.46 -18.37 -1.71
C PRO A 137 6.33 -17.65 -0.96
N THR A 138 6.47 -17.40 0.34
CA THR A 138 5.40 -16.88 1.20
C THR A 138 5.77 -15.63 1.99
N ASN A 139 7.03 -15.18 1.95
CA ASN A 139 7.49 -14.06 2.77
C ASN A 139 8.48 -13.19 1.99
N ALA A 140 8.00 -12.04 1.47
CA ALA A 140 8.83 -11.09 0.74
C ALA A 140 9.99 -10.51 1.58
N SER A 141 9.90 -10.52 2.93
CA SER A 141 11.01 -10.10 3.80
C SER A 141 12.14 -11.12 3.89
N GLY A 142 11.94 -12.34 3.37
CA GLY A 142 12.95 -13.38 3.25
C GLY A 142 13.76 -13.31 1.96
N ASP A 143 13.44 -12.36 1.07
CA ASP A 143 14.13 -12.21 -0.20
C ASP A 143 15.53 -11.64 0.00
N ARG A 144 16.51 -12.23 -0.70
CA ARG A 144 17.91 -11.87 -0.57
C ARG A 144 18.57 -11.71 -1.93
N ASP A 145 19.32 -10.64 -2.08
CA ASP A 145 20.13 -10.35 -3.26
C ASP A 145 21.60 -10.54 -2.92
N PHE A 146 22.29 -11.38 -3.68
CA PHE A 146 23.72 -11.59 -3.57
C PHE A 146 24.43 -11.05 -4.81
N LEU A 147 25.43 -10.21 -4.60
CA LEU A 147 26.33 -9.77 -5.66
C LEU A 147 27.51 -10.73 -5.74
N LEU A 148 27.69 -11.36 -6.90
CA LEU A 148 28.78 -12.27 -7.17
C LEU A 148 29.78 -11.65 -8.16
N PRO A 149 31.00 -11.30 -7.72
CA PRO A 149 32.07 -10.91 -8.63
C PRO A 149 32.61 -12.13 -9.40
N ALA A 150 33.07 -11.91 -10.64
CA ALA A 150 33.77 -12.93 -11.41
C ALA A 150 35.09 -13.30 -10.70
N SER A 151 35.23 -14.58 -10.38
CA SER A 151 36.45 -15.18 -9.82
C SER A 151 37.31 -15.83 -10.91
N GLY A 152 36.77 -16.02 -12.12
CA GLY A 152 37.45 -16.54 -13.30
C GLY A 152 36.51 -16.56 -14.51
N PRO A 153 36.96 -17.05 -15.68
CA PRO A 153 36.12 -17.16 -16.87
C PRO A 153 34.88 -18.04 -16.59
N GLY A 154 33.70 -17.42 -16.54
CA GLY A 154 32.44 -18.11 -16.23
C GLY A 154 32.30 -18.61 -14.80
N LEU A 155 33.22 -18.28 -13.90
CA LEU A 155 33.17 -18.70 -12.50
C LEU A 155 32.95 -17.48 -11.61
N TYR A 156 31.91 -17.55 -10.79
CA TYR A 156 31.53 -16.51 -9.85
C TYR A 156 31.42 -17.13 -8.47
N SER A 157 31.88 -16.40 -7.46
CA SER A 157 31.79 -16.87 -6.08
C SER A 157 31.50 -15.73 -5.12
N ALA A 158 30.72 -16.04 -4.09
CA ALA A 158 30.42 -15.13 -3.01
C ALA A 158 30.26 -15.91 -1.70
N SER A 159 30.61 -15.28 -0.59
CA SER A 159 30.23 -15.75 0.73
C SER A 159 28.81 -15.28 1.02
N ILE A 160 27.98 -16.17 1.55
CA ILE A 160 26.58 -15.91 1.88
C ILE A 160 26.35 -16.21 3.36
N GLU A 161 25.37 -15.54 3.98
CA GLU A 161 24.90 -15.99 5.28
C GLU A 161 24.13 -17.32 5.15
N THR A 162 24.07 -18.06 6.25
CA THR A 162 23.31 -19.30 6.34
C THR A 162 21.85 -19.09 5.98
N LEU A 163 21.44 -19.72 4.87
CA LEU A 163 20.06 -19.76 4.38
C LEU A 163 19.29 -20.87 5.10
N ALA A 164 18.01 -20.63 5.40
CA ALA A 164 17.15 -21.67 5.93
C ALA A 164 16.95 -22.78 4.88
N PRO A 165 16.89 -24.07 5.29
CA PRO A 165 16.72 -25.20 4.36
C PRO A 165 15.27 -25.26 3.85
N HIS A 166 14.91 -24.35 2.95
CA HIS A 166 13.58 -24.19 2.37
C HIS A 166 13.67 -24.12 0.84
N ARG A 167 12.50 -24.03 0.21
CA ARG A 167 12.35 -23.85 -1.24
C ARG A 167 12.51 -22.39 -1.60
N TYR A 168 13.41 -22.10 -2.54
CA TYR A 168 13.64 -20.75 -3.05
C TYR A 168 13.55 -20.72 -4.57
N TYR A 169 12.99 -19.63 -5.08
CA TYR A 169 13.10 -19.29 -6.49
C TYR A 169 14.38 -18.47 -6.69
N LEU A 170 15.21 -18.91 -7.63
CA LEU A 170 16.45 -18.23 -7.98
C LEU A 170 16.28 -17.47 -9.29
N ARG A 171 16.76 -16.24 -9.29
CA ARG A 171 16.88 -15.44 -10.50
C ARG A 171 18.30 -14.92 -10.61
N LEU A 172 18.94 -15.19 -11.73
CA LEU A 172 20.30 -14.73 -12.03
C LEU A 172 20.25 -13.63 -13.09
N LEU A 173 20.91 -12.52 -12.79
CA LEU A 173 20.92 -11.29 -13.59
C LEU A 173 22.37 -10.86 -13.85
N PRO A 174 22.69 -10.33 -15.04
CA PRO A 174 24.01 -9.78 -15.32
C PRO A 174 24.22 -8.43 -14.62
N GLY A 175 25.44 -8.19 -14.15
CA GLY A 175 25.85 -6.95 -13.52
C GLY A 175 25.48 -6.86 -12.04
N GLY A 176 25.69 -5.68 -11.46
CA GLY A 176 25.40 -5.39 -10.05
C GLY A 176 24.03 -4.75 -9.85
N VAL A 177 22.98 -5.46 -10.23
CA VAL A 177 21.59 -4.99 -10.16
C VAL A 177 21.14 -4.84 -8.72
N ARG A 178 20.52 -3.71 -8.37
CA ARG A 178 19.86 -3.50 -7.07
C ARG A 178 18.39 -3.13 -7.26
N GLY A 179 17.50 -3.90 -6.63
CA GLY A 179 16.05 -3.68 -6.72
C GLY A 179 15.42 -4.21 -8.00
N ASP A 180 14.12 -3.92 -8.17
CA ASP A 180 13.30 -4.52 -9.24
C ASP A 180 13.32 -3.72 -10.55
N GLU A 181 13.46 -2.40 -10.49
CA GLU A 181 13.47 -1.56 -11.70
C GLU A 181 14.71 -1.80 -12.56
N GLU A 182 15.90 -1.88 -11.94
CA GLU A 182 17.13 -2.23 -12.66
C GLU A 182 17.06 -3.67 -13.23
N ALA A 183 16.43 -4.60 -12.50
CA ALA A 183 16.24 -5.98 -12.95
C ALA A 183 15.35 -6.07 -14.20
N LYS A 184 14.46 -5.10 -14.46
CA LYS A 184 13.67 -5.03 -15.70
C LYS A 184 14.46 -4.49 -16.89
N ALA A 185 15.61 -3.85 -16.66
CA ALA A 185 16.43 -3.21 -17.68
C ALA A 185 17.61 -4.06 -18.16
N VAL A 186 17.90 -5.20 -17.50
CA VAL A 186 19.01 -6.07 -17.90
C VAL A 186 18.76 -6.77 -19.24
N ALA A 187 19.85 -7.16 -19.90
CA ALA A 187 19.83 -7.79 -21.22
C ALA A 187 19.24 -9.21 -21.22
N TRP A 188 19.49 -10.00 -20.18
CA TRP A 188 19.05 -11.39 -20.07
C TRP A 188 18.82 -11.78 -18.62
N ARG A 189 18.07 -12.85 -18.39
CA ARG A 189 17.86 -13.45 -17.07
C ARG A 189 17.82 -14.97 -17.16
N LEU A 190 18.23 -15.64 -16.08
CA LEU A 190 18.06 -17.09 -15.93
C LEU A 190 17.25 -17.37 -14.67
N ASN A 191 16.37 -18.35 -14.74
CA ASN A 191 15.50 -18.72 -13.64
C ASN A 191 15.71 -20.18 -13.23
N GLY A 192 15.39 -20.48 -11.98
CA GLY A 192 15.34 -21.86 -11.48
C GLY A 192 14.75 -21.92 -10.08
N GLU A 193 14.59 -23.13 -9.58
CA GLU A 193 14.04 -23.41 -8.26
C GLU A 193 14.95 -24.41 -7.57
N ILE A 194 15.25 -24.16 -6.30
CA ILE A 194 16.01 -25.10 -5.47
C ILE A 194 15.25 -25.35 -4.17
N ASP A 195 15.23 -26.61 -3.76
CA ASP A 195 14.89 -26.99 -2.40
C ASP A 195 16.21 -27.26 -1.66
N LEU A 196 16.61 -26.31 -0.82
CA LEU A 196 17.86 -26.40 -0.05
C LEU A 196 17.81 -27.52 1.01
N ALA A 197 16.63 -28.06 1.33
CA ALA A 197 16.51 -29.24 2.19
C ALA A 197 16.89 -30.54 1.48
N LYS A 198 16.82 -30.57 0.14
CA LYS A 198 17.03 -31.78 -0.67
C LYS A 198 18.29 -31.73 -1.52
N SER A 199 18.68 -30.53 -1.97
CA SER A 199 19.73 -30.35 -2.96
C SER A 199 20.53 -29.09 -2.69
N ALA A 200 21.84 -29.17 -2.89
CA ALA A 200 22.76 -28.03 -2.79
C ALA A 200 23.16 -27.48 -4.18
N ARG A 201 22.65 -28.07 -5.27
CA ARG A 201 23.03 -27.73 -6.65
C ARG A 201 21.79 -27.62 -7.52
N VAL A 202 21.75 -26.61 -8.38
CA VAL A 202 20.65 -26.39 -9.34
C VAL A 202 21.19 -25.82 -10.65
N ALA A 203 20.62 -26.25 -11.77
CA ALA A 203 20.86 -25.62 -13.07
C ALA A 203 19.79 -24.54 -13.31
N LEU A 204 20.22 -23.34 -13.68
CA LEU A 204 19.35 -22.24 -14.10
C LEU A 204 19.35 -22.18 -15.62
N MET A 205 18.14 -22.05 -16.17
CA MET A 205 17.89 -22.04 -17.61
C MET A 205 16.95 -20.90 -17.97
N PRO A 206 16.95 -20.43 -19.24
CA PRO A 206 15.92 -19.52 -19.71
C PRO A 206 14.57 -20.24 -19.74
N ILE A 207 13.50 -19.56 -19.34
CA ILE A 207 12.14 -20.13 -19.32
C ILE A 207 11.69 -20.60 -20.72
N ASN A 208 12.13 -19.90 -21.77
CA ASN A 208 11.83 -20.22 -23.16
C ASN A 208 13.02 -20.88 -23.90
N GLY A 209 13.96 -21.49 -23.16
CA GLY A 209 15.00 -22.31 -23.77
C GLY A 209 14.41 -23.51 -24.52
N PRO A 210 15.15 -24.14 -25.46
CA PRO A 210 14.69 -25.34 -26.15
C PRO A 210 14.39 -26.42 -25.10
N SER A 211 13.09 -26.61 -24.85
CA SER A 211 12.42 -27.64 -24.05
C SER A 211 13.36 -28.58 -23.28
N GLY A 212 13.71 -28.21 -22.06
CA GLY A 212 14.12 -29.18 -21.05
C GLY A 212 12.90 -30.02 -20.69
N SER A 213 12.86 -31.24 -21.21
CA SER A 213 11.99 -32.33 -20.80
C SER A 213 11.67 -32.29 -19.31
N HIS A 214 10.38 -32.19 -18.98
CA HIS A 214 9.87 -32.77 -17.74
C HIS A 214 10.43 -34.20 -17.64
N GLN A 215 11.40 -34.42 -16.75
CA GLN A 215 11.76 -35.78 -16.36
C GLN A 215 10.56 -36.32 -15.60
N ASP A 216 9.79 -37.18 -16.28
CA ASP A 216 9.00 -38.22 -15.65
C ASP A 216 9.94 -39.03 -14.74
N SER A 217 9.92 -38.70 -13.45
CA SER A 217 10.43 -39.58 -12.42
C SER A 217 9.45 -40.74 -12.29
N ALA A 218 9.72 -41.80 -13.06
CA ALA A 218 9.20 -43.12 -12.82
C ALA A 218 9.53 -43.54 -11.37
N GLY A 219 8.49 -43.68 -10.55
CA GLY A 219 8.55 -44.47 -9.34
C GLY A 219 8.17 -45.92 -9.67
N GLN A 220 9.18 -46.77 -9.78
CA GLN A 220 9.09 -48.18 -9.40
C GLN A 220 9.49 -48.30 -7.93
#